data_AF-A0A7J6U1R2-F1
#
_entry.id   AF-A0A7J6U1R2-F1
#
_cell.length_a   1.000
_cell.length_b   1.000
_cell.length_c   1.000
_cell.angle_alpha   90.00
_cell.angle_beta   90.00
_cell.angle_gamma   90.00
#
_symmetry.space_group_name_H-M   'P 1'
#
loop_
_entity.id
_entity.type
_entity.pdbx_description
1 polymer ?
#
loop_
_entity_poly.entity_id
_entity_poly.type
_entity_poly.pdbx_seq_one_letter_code
_entity_poly.pdbx_strand_id
1 'polypeptide(L)'
;GAFEVASAYTALNLERQRFANIIRLGTFCRVVLWPVIPLVGLFHYIRQRDRDWYALELLRSRCKSEDSAAFYDWTMPGASGHWRMQNDLEIIRRAANVED
;
A
#
# COMPACT_ATOMS: atom_id res chain seq x y z
N GLY A 1 34.27 40.30 21.17
CA GLY A 1 34.63 41.34 20.19
C GLY A 1 33.84 41.20 18.90
N ALA A 2 34.49 40.99 17.75
CA ALA A 2 33.81 40.82 16.46
C ALA A 2 33.39 39.36 16.15
N PHE A 3 34.12 38.38 16.69
CA PHE A 3 33.87 36.95 16.45
C PHE A 3 32.56 36.45 17.10
N GLU A 4 32.28 36.86 18.35
CA GLU A 4 31.01 36.53 19.03
C GLU A 4 29.80 37.13 18.32
N VAL A 5 29.94 38.35 17.81
CA VAL A 5 28.86 39.07 17.13
C VAL A 5 28.57 38.42 15.78
N ALA A 6 29.60 38.03 15.02
CA ALA A 6 29.45 37.26 13.78
C ALA A 6 28.82 35.87 14.03
N SER A 7 29.22 35.18 15.10
CA SER A 7 28.64 33.89 15.49
C SER A 7 27.15 34.02 15.86
N ALA A 8 26.78 35.06 16.62
CA ALA A 8 25.40 35.35 16.98
C ALA A 8 24.52 35.67 15.74
N TYR A 9 25.04 36.44 14.78
CA TYR A 9 24.34 36.71 13.52
C TYR A 9 24.15 35.45 12.67
N THR A 10 25.13 34.54 12.66
CA THR A 10 25.03 33.28 11.92
C THR A 10 24.00 32.35 12.56
N ALA A 11 23.96 32.27 13.89
CA ALA A 11 22.99 31.48 14.65
C ALA A 11 21.54 31.98 14.45
N LEU A 12 21.31 33.30 14.50
CA LEU A 12 20.00 33.91 14.25
C LEU A 12 19.50 33.66 12.81
N ASN A 13 20.40 33.71 11.83
CA ASN A 13 20.05 33.42 10.44
C ASN A 13 19.74 31.93 10.23
N LEU A 14 20.43 31.03 10.93
CA LEU A 14 20.16 29.60 10.90
C LEU A 14 18.76 29.27 11.47
N GLU A 15 18.36 29.96 12.53
CA GLU A 15 17.03 29.82 13.13
C GLU A 15 15.93 30.29 12.16
N ARG A 16 16.13 31.45 11.52
CA ARG A 16 15.21 31.98 10.50
C ARG A 16 15.10 31.08 9.26
N GLN A 17 16.21 30.47 8.83
CA GLN A 17 16.23 29.50 7.72
C GLN A 17 15.49 28.20 8.08
N ARG A 18 15.58 27.73 9.33
CA ARG A 18 14.81 26.57 9.81
C ARG A 18 13.32 26.82 9.77
N PHE A 19 12.85 27.98 10.25
CA PHE A 19 11.44 28.35 10.17
C PHE A 19 10.95 28.44 8.71
N ALA A 20 11.73 29.05 7.82
CA ALA A 20 11.39 29.11 6.39
C ALA A 20 11.33 27.71 5.74
N ASN A 21 12.21 26.79 6.13
CA ASN A 21 12.21 25.43 5.61
C ASN A 21 11.03 24.60 6.14
N ILE A 22 10.59 24.80 7.39
CA ILE A 22 9.38 24.15 7.93
C ILE A 22 8.14 24.63 7.18
N ILE A 23 8.03 25.94 6.90
CA ILE A 23 6.91 26.49 6.13
C ILE A 23 6.93 25.95 4.70
N ARG A 24 8.11 25.94 4.05
CA ARG A 24 8.27 25.37 2.70
C ARG A 24 7.91 23.88 2.65
N LEU A 25 8.29 23.12 3.67
CA LEU A 25 7.93 21.70 3.79
C LEU A 25 6.41 21.52 3.96
N GLY A 26 5.77 22.34 4.78
CA GLY A 26 4.31 22.34 4.96
C GLY A 26 3.57 22.66 3.66
N THR A 27 4.03 23.65 2.90
CA THR A 27 3.48 24.01 1.59
C THR A 27 3.71 22.90 0.56
N PHE A 28 4.90 22.30 0.52
CA PHE A 28 5.19 21.17 -0.37
C PHE A 28 4.30 19.97 -0.08
N CYS A 29 4.06 19.67 1.20
CA CYS A 29 3.21 18.56 1.61
C CYS A 29 1.75 18.74 1.11
N ARG A 30 1.23 19.98 1.14
CA ARG A 30 -0.13 20.27 0.64
C ARG A 30 -0.23 20.30 -0.89
N VAL A 31 0.78 20.86 -1.57
CA VAL A 31 0.71 21.09 -3.02
C VAL A 31 1.16 19.88 -3.82
N VAL A 32 2.14 19.12 -3.33
CA VAL A 32 2.74 18.00 -4.06
C VAL A 32 2.29 16.66 -3.51
N LEU A 33 2.26 16.49 -2.18
CA LEU A 33 1.90 15.19 -1.59
C LEU A 33 0.41 14.86 -1.81
N TRP A 34 -0.48 15.83 -1.58
CA TRP A 34 -1.93 15.61 -1.69
C TRP A 34 -2.41 15.12 -3.07
N PRO A 35 -1.96 15.67 -4.21
CA PRO A 35 -2.34 15.13 -5.51
C PRO A 35 -1.58 13.85 -5.90
N VAL A 36 -0.38 13.62 -5.37
CA VAL A 36 0.44 12.43 -5.73
C VAL A 36 0.01 11.19 -4.95
N ILE A 37 -0.40 11.31 -3.69
CA ILE A 37 -0.89 10.19 -2.87
C ILE A 37 -2.02 9.39 -3.55
N PRO A 38 -3.12 10.00 -4.05
CA PRO A 38 -4.19 9.24 -4.70
C PRO A 38 -3.72 8.58 -6.00
N LEU A 39 -2.79 9.19 -6.74
CA LEU A 39 -2.24 8.60 -7.97
C LEU A 39 -1.39 7.36 -7.68
N VAL A 40 -0.52 7.44 -6.67
CA VAL A 40 0.31 6.30 -6.24
C VAL A 40 -0.57 5.20 -5.63
N GLY A 41 -1.55 5.57 -4.81
CA GLY A 41 -2.53 4.64 -4.25
C GLY A 41 -3.33 3.92 -5.34
N LEU A 42 -3.83 4.66 -6.33
CA LEU A 42 -4.55 4.10 -7.47
C LEU A 42 -3.66 3.18 -8.30
N PHE A 43 -2.40 3.55 -8.53
CA PHE A 43 -1.44 2.70 -9.25
C PHE A 43 -1.23 1.36 -8.52
N HIS A 44 -1.00 1.39 -7.20
CA HIS A 44 -0.87 0.17 -6.42
C HIS A 44 -2.16 -0.65 -6.39
N TYR A 45 -3.31 0.01 -6.32
CA TYR A 45 -4.62 -0.65 -6.38
C TYR A 45 -4.82 -1.39 -7.70
N ILE A 46 -4.54 -0.75 -8.85
CA ILE A 46 -4.65 -1.39 -10.17
C ILE A 46 -3.74 -2.61 -10.22
N ARG A 47 -2.47 -2.51 -9.79
CA ARG A 47 -1.56 -3.66 -9.78
C ARG A 47 -1.98 -4.78 -8.84
N GLN A 48 -2.63 -4.46 -7.71
CA GLN A 48 -3.18 -5.49 -6.82
C GLN A 48 -4.36 -6.18 -7.50
N ARG A 49 -5.29 -5.40 -8.06
CA ARG A 49 -6.48 -5.91 -8.73
C ARG A 49 -6.14 -6.78 -9.95
N ASP A 50 -5.17 -6.38 -10.77
CA ASP A 50 -4.69 -7.17 -11.90
C ASP A 50 -4.16 -8.55 -11.47
N ARG A 51 -3.42 -8.60 -10.36
CA ARG A 51 -2.92 -9.87 -9.81
C ARG A 51 -4.06 -10.76 -9.30
N ASP A 52 -5.08 -10.17 -8.68
CA ASP A 52 -6.23 -10.90 -8.17
C ASP A 52 -7.05 -11.52 -9.32
N TRP A 53 -7.28 -10.78 -10.40
CA TRP A 53 -7.96 -11.29 -11.60
C TRP A 53 -7.18 -12.42 -12.27
N TYR A 54 -5.86 -12.25 -12.42
CA TYR A 54 -5.01 -13.29 -13.01
C TYR A 54 -5.03 -14.59 -12.19
N ALA A 55 -4.94 -14.49 -10.86
CA ALA A 55 -5.00 -15.67 -10.00
C ALA A 55 -6.36 -16.37 -10.09
N LEU A 56 -7.45 -15.60 -10.20
CA LEU A 56 -8.79 -16.14 -10.31
C LEU A 56 -9.04 -16.81 -11.68
N GLU A 57 -8.48 -16.27 -12.76
CA GLU A 57 -8.45 -16.94 -14.07
C GLU A 57 -7.67 -18.26 -14.00
N LEU A 58 -6.52 -18.28 -13.33
CA LEU A 58 -5.75 -19.49 -13.12
C LEU A 58 -6.56 -20.54 -12.34
N LEU A 59 -7.22 -20.13 -11.25
CA LEU A 59 -8.09 -21.01 -10.47
C LEU A 59 -9.25 -21.55 -11.30
N ARG A 60 -9.92 -20.71 -12.08
CA ARG A 60 -11.00 -21.14 -12.98
C ARG A 60 -10.50 -22.13 -14.02
N SER A 61 -9.31 -21.92 -14.59
CA SER A 61 -8.74 -22.83 -15.60
C SER A 61 -8.38 -24.22 -15.03
N ARG A 62 -8.07 -24.29 -13.73
CA ARG A 62 -7.70 -25.54 -13.05
C ARG A 62 -8.89 -26.23 -12.40
N CYS A 63 -9.90 -25.47 -12.00
CA CYS A 63 -11.11 -25.99 -11.41
C CYS A 63 -12.04 -26.53 -12.50
N LYS A 64 -12.60 -27.73 -12.32
CA LYS A 64 -13.59 -28.32 -13.24
C LYS A 64 -15.02 -27.82 -13.00
N SER A 65 -15.18 -26.79 -12.18
CA SER A 65 -16.50 -26.25 -11.82
C SER A 65 -16.98 -25.30 -12.92
N GLU A 66 -18.20 -25.51 -13.41
CA GLU A 66 -18.86 -24.61 -14.37
C GLU A 66 -19.47 -23.38 -13.69
N ASP A 67 -19.61 -23.40 -12.36
CA ASP A 67 -20.23 -22.32 -11.60
C ASP A 67 -19.29 -21.12 -11.45
N SER A 68 -19.46 -20.12 -12.31
CA SER A 68 -18.71 -18.85 -12.23
C SER A 68 -19.03 -18.06 -10.96
N ALA A 69 -20.22 -18.23 -10.40
CA ALA A 69 -20.66 -17.53 -9.18
C ALA A 69 -19.83 -17.93 -7.95
N ALA A 70 -19.36 -19.18 -7.89
CA ALA A 70 -18.56 -19.67 -6.76
C ALA A 70 -17.21 -18.94 -6.58
N PHE A 71 -16.73 -18.26 -7.62
CA PHE A 71 -15.45 -17.54 -7.58
C PHE A 71 -15.59 -16.04 -7.27
N TYR A 72 -16.78 -15.45 -7.45
CA TYR A 72 -17.01 -14.00 -7.33
C TYR A 72 -18.11 -13.64 -6.34
N ASP A 73 -18.62 -14.62 -5.57
CA ASP A 73 -19.69 -14.37 -4.62
C ASP A 73 -19.18 -13.57 -3.41
N TRP A 74 -19.39 -12.24 -3.47
CA TRP A 74 -19.12 -11.31 -2.38
C TRP A 74 -20.10 -11.46 -1.20
N THR A 75 -21.17 -12.22 -1.37
CA THR A 75 -22.20 -12.43 -0.35
C THR A 75 -21.99 -13.70 0.46
N MET A 76 -20.98 -14.52 0.11
CA MET A 76 -20.65 -15.71 0.88
C MET A 76 -20.36 -15.34 2.35
N PRO A 77 -21.07 -15.97 3.32
CA PRO A 77 -20.86 -15.68 4.71
C PRO A 77 -19.49 -16.17 5.16
N GLY A 78 -18.63 -15.23 5.56
CA GLY A 78 -17.29 -15.49 6.07
C GLY A 78 -16.18 -15.15 5.09
N ALA A 79 -14.94 -15.37 5.52
CA ALA A 79 -13.75 -15.00 4.76
C ALA A 79 -13.36 -16.06 3.69
N SER A 80 -14.23 -17.04 3.45
CA SER A 80 -14.09 -18.09 2.43
C SER A 80 -14.41 -17.63 1.01
N GLY A 81 -15.09 -16.50 0.80
CA GLY A 81 -15.40 -15.99 -0.55
C GLY A 81 -14.18 -15.41 -1.29
N HIS A 82 -13.06 -15.19 -0.60
CA HIS A 82 -11.87 -14.61 -1.21
C HIS A 82 -10.92 -15.70 -1.70
N TRP A 83 -10.64 -15.74 -3.00
CA TRP A 83 -9.75 -16.74 -3.63
C TRP A 83 -8.39 -16.84 -2.93
N ARG A 84 -7.86 -15.70 -2.47
CA ARG A 84 -6.58 -15.63 -1.77
C ARG A 84 -6.64 -16.27 -0.40
N MET A 85 -7.76 -16.11 0.32
CA MET A 85 -7.96 -16.77 1.60
C MET A 85 -8.18 -18.27 1.43
N GLN A 86 -8.88 -18.72 0.37
CA GLN A 86 -8.97 -20.14 0.04
C GLN A 86 -7.59 -20.73 -0.30
N ASN A 87 -6.75 -19.99 -1.04
CA ASN A 87 -5.37 -20.38 -1.34
C ASN A 87 -4.51 -20.44 -0.07
N ASP A 88 -4.60 -19.44 0.81
CA ASP A 88 -3.85 -19.43 2.07
C ASP A 88 -4.32 -20.57 2.99
N LEU A 89 -5.63 -20.85 3.05
CA LEU A 89 -6.18 -22.01 3.74
C LEU A 89 -5.70 -23.33 3.13
N GLU A 90 -5.54 -23.40 1.80
CA GLU A 90 -4.99 -24.56 1.13
C GLU A 90 -3.51 -24.76 1.49
N ILE A 91 -2.71 -23.69 1.48
CA ILE A 91 -1.30 -23.72 1.89
C ILE A 91 -1.21 -24.19 3.35
N ILE A 92 -2.02 -23.64 4.25
CA ILE A 92 -2.08 -24.05 5.66
C ILE A 92 -2.49 -25.51 5.77
N ARG A 93 -3.52 -25.95 5.05
CA ARG A 93 -3.96 -27.35 5.04
C ARG A 93 -2.86 -28.28 4.54
N ARG A 94 -2.16 -27.92 3.46
CA ARG A 94 -1.03 -28.69 2.94
C ARG A 94 0.12 -28.72 3.94
N ALA A 95 0.43 -27.60 4.58
CA ALA A 95 1.46 -27.50 5.60
C ALA A 95 1.13 -28.30 6.88
N ALA A 96 -0.14 -28.30 7.29
CA ALA A 96 -0.64 -29.04 8.45
C ALA A 96 -0.79 -30.54 8.17
N ASN A 97 -1.06 -30.91 6.91
CA ASN A 97 -1.13 -32.29 6.44
C ASN A 97 0.15 -32.71 5.69
N VAL A 98 1.29 -32.04 5.93
CA VAL A 98 2.59 -32.65 5.59
C VAL A 98 2.75 -33.83 6.53
N GLU A 99 2.25 -34.98 6.08
CA GLU A 99 2.50 -36.37 6.53
C GLU A 99 3.76 -36.47 7.42
N ASP A 100 3.70 -36.94 8.67
CA ASP A 100 3.47 -38.35 9.08
C ASP A 100 3.34 -39.36 7.93
#